data_AF-A0A174K3R2-F1
#
_entry.id   AF-A0A174K3R2-F1
#
_cell.length_a   1.000
_cell.length_b   1.000
_cell.length_c   1.000
_cell.angle_alpha   90.00
_cell.angle_beta   90.00
_cell.angle_gamma   90.00
#
_symmetry.space_group_name_H-M   'P 1'
#
loop_
_entity.id
_entity.type
_entity.pdbx_description
1 polymer ?
#
loop_
_entity_poly.entity_id
_entity_poly.type
_entity_poly.pdbx_seq_one_letter_code
_entity_poly.pdbx_strand_id
1 'polypeptide(L)'
;MKSEIVKYYESCGSIQQTRKAFSMSCQKVRKILITEGAFESDTSIAVNDLYSKGLSIDDISRKLKLTKTCVYSYLPYTKGEYNSPSPTINAVRIRKCREKKQTRNP
;
A
#
# COMPACT_ATOMS: atom_id res chain seq x y z
N MET A 1 16.54 3.30 3.57
CA MET A 1 15.25 3.97 3.33
C MET A 1 14.12 3.39 4.16
N LYS A 2 13.80 2.08 4.07
CA LYS A 2 12.74 1.48 4.90
C LYS A 2 13.03 1.57 6.42
N SER A 3 14.27 1.30 6.81
CA SER A 3 14.77 1.46 8.19
C SER A 3 14.52 2.88 8.76
N GLU A 4 14.73 3.91 7.95
CA GLU A 4 14.55 5.31 8.37
C GLU A 4 13.08 5.67 8.52
N ILE A 5 12.19 5.08 7.71
CA ILE A 5 10.75 5.23 7.84
C ILE A 5 10.26 4.60 9.16
N VAL A 6 10.78 3.41 9.51
CA VAL A 6 10.46 2.72 10.76
C VAL A 6 10.92 3.56 11.95
N LYS A 7 12.21 3.94 12.01
CA LYS A 7 12.75 4.77 13.10
C LYS A 7 11.97 6.08 13.30
N TYR A 8 11.61 6.76 12.21
CA TYR A 8 10.82 7.98 12.31
C TYR A 8 9.39 7.72 12.78
N TYR A 9 8.77 6.63 12.33
CA TYR A 9 7.45 6.24 12.83
C TYR A 9 7.49 5.89 14.32
N GLU A 10 8.49 5.14 14.78
CA GLU A 10 8.67 4.79 16.18
C GLU A 10 8.88 6.02 17.07
N SER A 11 9.55 7.07 16.55
CA SER A 11 9.73 8.32 17.31
C SER A 11 8.49 9.20 17.37
N CYS A 12 7.67 9.24 16.30
CA CYS A 12 6.51 10.14 16.22
C CYS A 12 5.15 9.45 16.43
N GLY A 13 5.11 8.12 16.45
CA GLY A 13 3.91 7.28 16.61
C GLY A 13 2.83 7.47 15.53
N SER A 14 3.11 8.15 14.42
CA SER A 14 2.07 8.68 13.54
C SER A 14 2.37 8.48 12.05
N ILE A 15 1.60 7.60 11.41
CA ILE A 15 1.62 7.41 9.94
C ILE A 15 1.41 8.74 9.21
N GLN A 16 0.60 9.65 9.75
CA GLN A 16 0.31 10.94 9.14
C GLN A 16 1.53 11.87 9.14
N GLN A 17 2.34 11.84 10.19
CA GLN A 17 3.58 12.61 10.25
C GLN A 17 4.66 11.95 9.36
N THR A 18 4.82 10.63 9.45
CA THR A 18 5.77 9.87 8.62
C THR A 18 5.51 10.10 7.13
N ARG A 19 4.24 10.09 6.68
CA ARG A 19 3.95 10.33 5.26
C ARG A 19 4.39 11.71 4.79
N LYS A 20 4.28 12.74 5.65
CA LYS A 20 4.65 14.12 5.34
C LYS A 20 6.18 14.24 5.28
N ALA A 21 6.87 13.67 6.26
CA ALA A 21 8.34 13.68 6.31
C ALA A 21 8.99 13.01 5.10
N PHE A 22 8.40 11.91 4.60
CA PHE A 22 8.96 11.14 3.48
C PHE A 22 8.25 11.40 2.13
N SER A 23 7.31 12.33 2.05
CA SER A 23 6.49 12.60 0.85
C SER A 23 5.84 11.34 0.24
N MET A 24 5.25 10.50 1.10
CA MET A 24 4.61 9.23 0.71
C MET A 24 3.09 9.26 0.94
N SER A 25 2.37 8.29 0.37
CA SER A 25 0.98 8.04 0.74
C SER A 25 0.89 7.29 2.07
N CYS A 26 -0.18 7.51 2.84
CA CYS A 26 -0.44 6.76 4.09
C CYS A 26 -0.39 5.24 3.84
N GLN A 27 -0.94 4.81 2.71
CA GLN A 27 -0.96 3.41 2.31
C GLN A 27 0.45 2.86 2.14
N LYS A 28 1.34 3.59 1.44
CA LYS A 28 2.71 3.12 1.22
C LYS A 28 3.48 3.03 2.53
N VAL A 29 3.34 4.04 3.40
CA VAL A 29 3.94 4.02 4.75
C VAL A 29 3.44 2.82 5.55
N ARG A 30 2.11 2.63 5.66
CA ARG A 30 1.53 1.51 6.40
C ARG A 30 2.04 0.16 5.91
N LYS A 31 2.05 -0.06 4.59
CA LYS A 31 2.55 -1.32 4.02
C LYS A 31 4.03 -1.55 4.34
N ILE A 32 4.85 -0.50 4.31
CA ILE A 32 6.27 -0.59 4.71
C ILE A 32 6.35 -1.00 6.19
N LEU A 33 5.65 -0.29 7.08
CA LEU A 33 5.68 -0.60 8.51
C LEU A 33 5.22 -2.03 8.81
N ILE A 34 4.16 -2.51 8.16
CA ILE A 34 3.69 -3.91 8.27
C ILE A 34 4.75 -4.89 7.76
N THR A 35 5.46 -4.56 6.68
CA THR A 35 6.53 -5.43 6.14
C THR A 35 7.70 -5.56 7.10
N GLU A 36 8.03 -4.48 7.81
CA GLU A 36 9.12 -4.44 8.77
C GLU A 36 8.67 -4.83 10.20
N GLY A 37 7.41 -5.25 10.38
CA GLY A 37 6.85 -5.62 11.70
C GLY A 37 6.63 -4.45 12.67
N ALA A 38 6.72 -3.21 12.19
CA ALA A 38 6.65 -2.00 13.00
C ALA A 38 5.23 -1.43 13.17
N PHE A 39 4.22 -2.02 12.53
CA PHE A 39 2.82 -1.60 12.67
C PHE A 39 1.89 -2.79 12.82
N GLU A 40 1.12 -2.76 13.89
CA GLU A 40 0.04 -3.71 14.15
C GLU A 40 -1.22 -2.97 14.66
N SER A 41 -2.37 -3.47 14.23
CA SER A 41 -3.68 -3.13 14.75
C SER A 41 -4.59 -4.35 14.59
N ASP A 42 -5.72 -4.39 15.30
CA ASP A 42 -6.68 -5.51 15.18
C ASP A 42 -7.08 -5.78 13.72
N THR A 43 -7.24 -4.72 12.93
CA THR A 43 -7.56 -4.83 11.50
C THR A 43 -6.38 -5.36 10.69
N SER A 44 -5.15 -4.90 10.96
CA SER A 44 -3.99 -5.40 10.22
C SER A 44 -3.72 -6.86 10.55
N ILE A 45 -3.86 -7.26 11.81
CA ILE A 45 -3.69 -8.65 12.25
C ILE A 45 -4.73 -9.54 11.57
N ALA A 46 -6.02 -9.17 11.62
CA ALA A 46 -7.08 -9.95 10.98
C ALA A 46 -6.90 -10.07 9.46
N VAL A 47 -6.49 -9.00 8.78
CA VAL A 47 -6.22 -9.04 7.33
C VAL A 47 -5.02 -9.93 7.02
N ASN A 48 -3.92 -9.81 7.76
CA ASN A 48 -2.70 -10.59 7.50
C ASN A 48 -2.87 -12.07 7.83
N ASP A 49 -3.61 -12.42 8.90
CA ASP A 49 -3.94 -13.80 9.26
C ASP A 49 -4.79 -14.49 8.18
N LEU A 50 -5.81 -13.81 7.65
CA LEU A 50 -6.60 -14.38 6.55
C LEU A 50 -5.80 -14.48 5.26
N TYR A 51 -4.94 -13.51 4.97
CA TYR A 51 -4.09 -13.52 3.79
C TYR A 51 -3.02 -14.62 3.85
N SER A 52 -2.42 -14.87 5.02
CA SER A 52 -1.44 -15.95 5.22
C SER A 52 -2.07 -17.34 5.07
N LYS A 53 -3.38 -17.46 5.33
CA LYS A 53 -4.19 -18.66 5.05
C LYS A 53 -4.57 -18.82 3.57
N GLY A 54 -4.09 -17.95 2.68
CA GLY A 54 -4.28 -18.04 1.23
C GLY A 54 -5.59 -17.45 0.72
N LEU A 55 -6.36 -16.72 1.54
CA LEU A 55 -7.60 -16.08 1.07
C LEU A 55 -7.29 -14.93 0.12
N SER A 56 -8.14 -14.77 -0.90
CA SER A 56 -8.05 -13.66 -1.82
C SER A 56 -8.44 -12.33 -1.15
N ILE A 57 -7.99 -11.20 -1.71
CA ILE A 57 -8.41 -9.85 -1.25
C ILE A 57 -9.93 -9.72 -1.25
N ASP A 58 -10.61 -10.36 -2.20
CA ASP A 58 -12.06 -10.32 -2.35
C ASP A 58 -12.76 -11.11 -1.24
N ASP A 59 -12.24 -12.28 -0.87
CA ASP A 59 -12.74 -13.07 0.25
C ASP A 59 -12.54 -12.33 1.58
N ILE A 60 -11.36 -11.76 1.79
CA ILE A 60 -11.04 -11.00 3.00
C ILE A 60 -11.93 -9.76 3.11
N SER A 61 -12.13 -9.05 1.99
CA SER A 61 -13.03 -7.90 1.89
C SER A 61 -14.45 -8.26 2.31
N ARG A 62 -15.00 -9.36 1.80
CA ARG A 62 -16.33 -9.87 2.19
C ARG A 62 -16.38 -10.27 3.66
N LYS A 63 -15.38 -11.03 4.14
CA LYS A 63 -15.35 -11.60 5.49
C LYS A 63 -15.23 -10.53 6.57
N LEU A 64 -14.39 -9.52 6.34
CA LEU A 64 -14.15 -8.43 7.29
C LEU A 64 -15.06 -7.21 7.05
N LYS A 65 -15.95 -7.24 6.04
CA LYS A 65 -16.79 -6.11 5.63
C LYS A 65 -15.98 -4.83 5.36
N LEU A 66 -14.80 -4.99 4.75
CA LEU A 66 -13.90 -3.90 4.39
C LEU A 66 -13.90 -3.70 2.87
N THR A 67 -13.56 -2.50 2.41
CA THR A 67 -13.32 -2.28 0.98
C THR A 67 -12.03 -3.00 0.54
N LYS A 68 -11.95 -3.44 -0.72
CA LYS A 68 -10.74 -4.06 -1.30
C LYS A 68 -9.50 -3.17 -1.12
N THR A 69 -9.65 -1.86 -1.28
CA THR A 69 -8.58 -0.87 -1.07
C THR A 69 -8.09 -0.85 0.37
N CYS A 70 -9.01 -0.96 1.34
CA CYS A 70 -8.69 -1.02 2.76
C CYS A 70 -7.89 -2.29 3.08
N VAL A 71 -8.38 -3.47 2.66
CA VAL A 71 -7.67 -4.75 2.78
C VAL A 71 -6.26 -4.65 2.18
N TYR A 72 -6.15 -4.19 0.93
CA TYR A 72 -4.87 -4.04 0.24
C TYR A 72 -3.88 -3.10 0.96
N SER A 73 -4.38 -2.11 1.71
CA SER A 73 -3.55 -1.19 2.50
C SER A 73 -2.92 -1.83 3.74
N TYR A 74 -3.48 -2.93 4.24
CA TYR A 74 -2.97 -3.70 5.37
C TYR A 74 -2.13 -4.91 4.96
N LEU A 75 -2.05 -5.22 3.67
CA LEU A 75 -1.15 -6.28 3.18
C LEU A 75 0.32 -5.81 3.19
N PRO A 76 1.29 -6.71 3.37
CA PRO A 76 2.70 -6.37 3.30
C PRO A 76 3.05 -5.69 1.98
N TYR A 77 4.10 -4.89 1.98
CA TYR A 77 4.61 -4.22 0.80
C TYR A 77 5.23 -5.23 -0.15
N THR A 78 4.42 -5.74 -1.08
CA THR A 78 4.91 -6.40 -2.27
C THR A 78 5.46 -5.31 -3.20
N LYS A 79 6.75 -5.36 -3.54
CA LYS A 79 7.24 -4.64 -4.72
C LYS A 79 6.52 -5.29 -5.90
N GLY A 80 5.44 -4.68 -6.36
CA GLY A 80 4.94 -4.96 -7.70
C GLY A 80 6.10 -4.71 -8.66
N GLU A 81 6.34 -5.63 -9.59
CA GLU A 81 7.25 -5.41 -10.71
C GLU A 81 6.84 -4.12 -11.43
N TYR A 82 7.47 -3.01 -11.08
CA TYR A 82 7.36 -1.80 -11.86
C TYR A 82 8.07 -2.09 -13.18
N ASN A 83 7.33 -2.02 -14.29
CA ASN A 83 7.73 -2.46 -15.63
C ASN A 83 7.76 -3.99 -15.83
N SER A 84 6.82 -4.73 -15.21
CA SER A 84 6.52 -6.06 -15.72
C SER A 84 6.21 -5.99 -17.21
N PRO A 85 6.75 -6.89 -18.06
CA PRO A 85 6.44 -6.93 -19.49
C PRO A 85 4.93 -7.14 -19.76
N SER A 86 4.16 -7.56 -18.75
CA SER A 86 2.69 -7.66 -18.75
C SER A 86 2.03 -6.63 -17.81
N PRO A 87 1.99 -5.33 -18.20
CA PRO A 87 1.36 -4.31 -17.35
C PRO A 87 -0.13 -4.58 -17.16
N THR A 88 -0.62 -4.35 -15.93
CA THR A 88 -2.07 -4.44 -15.65
C THR A 88 -2.84 -3.40 -16.48
N ILE A 89 -4.10 -3.70 -16.81
CA ILE A 89 -4.98 -2.79 -17.59
C ILE A 89 -5.04 -1.39 -16.97
N ASN A 90 -5.02 -1.30 -15.63
CA ASN A 90 -5.02 -0.03 -14.92
C ASN A 90 -3.70 0.75 -15.13
N ALA A 91 -2.55 0.07 -15.15
CA ALA A 91 -1.26 0.70 -15.43
C ALA A 91 -1.23 1.29 -16.85
N VAL A 92 -1.79 0.58 -17.84
CA VAL A 92 -1.93 1.09 -19.22
C VAL A 92 -2.82 2.33 -19.27
N ARG A 93 -3.97 2.31 -18.58
CA ARG A 93 -4.89 3.46 -18.51
C ARG A 93 -4.23 4.68 -17.87
N ILE A 94 -3.51 4.51 -16.77
CA ILE A 94 -2.79 5.61 -16.10
C ILE A 94 -1.70 6.21 -17.01
N ARG A 95 -0.94 5.39 -17.73
CA ARG A 95 0.07 5.88 -18.70
C ARG A 95 -0.58 6.75 -19.79
N LYS A 96 -1.63 6.24 -20.44
CA LYS A 96 -2.38 6.98 -21.47
C LYS A 96 -2.95 8.31 -20.94
N CYS A 97 -3.48 8.32 -19.71
CA CYS A 97 -3.98 9.56 -19.10
C CYS A 97 -2.87 10.59 -18.84
N ARG A 98 -1.68 10.16 -18.43
CA ARG A 98 -0.54 11.04 -18.18
C ARG A 98 0.02 11.63 -19.47
N GLU A 99 0.17 10.81 -20.51
CA GLU A 99 0.58 11.24 -21.85
C GLU A 99 -0.36 12.32 -22.39
N LYS A 100 -1.68 12.09 -22.32
CA LYS A 100 -2.69 13.08 -22.74
C LYS A 100 -2.63 14.39 -21.95
N LYS A 101 -2.20 14.36 -20.69
CA LYS A 101 -2.08 15.57 -19.86
C LYS A 101 -0.82 16.37 -20.20
N GLN A 102 0.25 15.70 -20.62
CA GLN A 102 1.48 16.35 -21.09
C GLN A 102 1.30 17.00 -22.46
N THR A 103 0.52 16.40 -23.37
CA THR A 103 0.27 16.98 -24.71
C THR A 103 -0.76 18.11 -24.71
N ARG A 104 -1.54 18.28 -23.63
CA ARG A 104 -2.67 19.23 -23.57
C ARG A 104 -2.30 20.56 -22.90
N ASN A 105 -1.11 20.66 -22.31
CA ASN A 105 -0.51 21.90 -21.84
C ASN A 105 0.85 22.08 -22.54
N PRO A 106 0.90 22.62 -23.78
CA PRO A 106 2.09 23.29 -24.28
C PRO A 106 2.38 24.56 -23.47
#